data_AF-A0A6L3VNW8-F1
#
_entry.id   AF-A0A6L3VNW8-F1
#
_cell.length_a   1.000
_cell.length_b   1.000
_cell.length_c   1.000
_cell.angle_alpha   90.00
_cell.angle_beta   90.00
_cell.angle_gamma   90.00
#
_symmetry.space_group_name_H-M   'P 1'
#
loop_
_entity.id
_entity.type
_entity.pdbx_description
1 polymer ?
#
loop_
_entity_poly.entity_id
_entity_poly.type
_entity_poly.pdbx_seq_one_letter_code
_entity_poly.pdbx_strand_id
1 'polypeptide(L)'
;MGFWGTRAFLQSSRPAETLSALGPWAELGMDSWHCGDGWQGVQFRHDDSLDWRQVLIEVMHETARPVVGAFVLDSDGACVLGAAPTSGNWQAVLEIEGVLAHLVVPEIEWVDGEEIPRTLEDDPEYLREREDVRSTLTAICGPVEDVARRATQWSTEAGYRAEAELIAQALEMTGGFVEDVFMKLVRALGLPDAASGAR
;
A
#
# COMPACT_ATOMS: atom_id res chain seq x y z
N MET A 1 -6.27 17.57 2.48
CA MET A 1 -6.96 16.71 1.50
C MET A 1 -5.98 15.60 1.18
N GLY A 2 -6.10 14.48 1.87
CA GLY A 2 -5.31 13.29 1.55
C GLY A 2 -5.96 12.47 0.44
N PHE A 3 -5.23 11.48 -0.03
CA PHE A 3 -5.70 10.47 -0.97
C PHE A 3 -6.13 9.23 -0.19
N TRP A 4 -7.29 8.69 -0.56
CA TRP A 4 -7.80 7.44 -0.03
C TRP A 4 -8.07 6.49 -1.19
N GLY A 5 -7.30 5.41 -1.28
CA GLY A 5 -7.38 4.48 -2.40
C GLY A 5 -6.11 3.66 -2.58
N THR A 6 -6.00 3.00 -3.73
CA THR A 6 -4.87 2.14 -4.05
C THR A 6 -3.96 2.81 -5.05
N ARG A 7 -2.64 2.69 -4.84
CA ARG A 7 -1.60 2.98 -5.81
C ARG A 7 -0.79 1.72 -6.06
N ALA A 8 -0.63 1.32 -7.32
CA ALA A 8 0.08 0.08 -7.65
C ALA A 8 0.99 0.22 -8.87
N PHE A 9 1.98 -0.65 -8.93
CA PHE A 9 2.91 -0.82 -10.03
C PHE A 9 2.83 -2.26 -10.51
N LEU A 10 2.57 -2.43 -11.80
CA LEU A 10 2.40 -3.73 -12.44
C LEU A 10 3.22 -3.79 -13.72
N GLN A 11 3.73 -4.98 -14.04
CA GLN A 11 4.44 -5.22 -15.30
C GLN A 11 3.51 -5.91 -16.29
N SER A 12 3.28 -5.28 -17.45
CA SER A 12 2.39 -5.82 -18.47
C SER A 12 2.77 -5.30 -19.85
N SER A 13 2.66 -6.17 -20.87
CA SER A 13 2.76 -5.78 -22.28
C SER A 13 1.48 -5.14 -22.83
N ARG A 14 0.37 -5.25 -22.09
CA ARG A 14 -0.93 -4.65 -22.42
C ARG A 14 -1.19 -3.42 -21.53
N PRO A 15 -1.92 -2.41 -21.99
CA PRO A 15 -2.35 -1.28 -21.16
C PRO A 15 -3.11 -1.78 -19.92
N ALA A 16 -2.88 -1.15 -18.77
CA ALA A 16 -3.45 -1.58 -17.49
C ALA A 16 -4.98 -1.65 -17.51
N GLU A 17 -5.65 -0.74 -18.21
CA GLU A 17 -7.11 -0.68 -18.35
C GLU A 17 -7.70 -1.86 -19.12
N THR A 18 -6.86 -2.60 -19.84
CA THR A 18 -7.27 -3.78 -20.61
C THR A 18 -7.09 -5.09 -19.85
N LEU A 19 -6.56 -5.03 -18.62
CA LEU A 19 -6.46 -6.18 -17.73
C LEU A 19 -7.82 -6.45 -17.09
N SER A 20 -8.27 -7.71 -17.15
CA SER A 20 -9.58 -8.11 -16.63
C SER A 20 -9.73 -7.78 -15.15
N ALA A 21 -8.67 -7.98 -14.36
CA ALA A 21 -8.65 -7.68 -12.93
C ALA A 21 -8.84 -6.18 -12.60
N LEU A 22 -8.48 -5.29 -13.54
CA LEU A 22 -8.62 -3.83 -13.37
C LEU A 22 -9.86 -3.26 -14.05
N GLY A 23 -10.63 -4.07 -14.78
CA GLY A 23 -11.82 -3.63 -15.51
C GLY A 23 -12.81 -2.81 -14.66
N PRO A 24 -13.24 -3.30 -13.48
CA PRO A 24 -14.14 -2.54 -12.61
C PRO A 24 -13.57 -1.17 -12.19
N TRP A 25 -12.26 -1.08 -11.95
CA TRP A 25 -11.60 0.17 -11.55
C TRP A 25 -11.43 1.15 -12.70
N ALA A 26 -11.19 0.65 -13.91
CA ALA A 26 -11.16 1.48 -15.12
C ALA A 26 -12.50 2.19 -15.34
N GLU A 27 -13.62 1.52 -15.07
CA GLU A 27 -14.96 2.10 -15.14
C GLU A 27 -15.21 3.17 -14.05
N LEU A 28 -14.52 3.07 -12.91
CA LEU A 28 -14.59 4.00 -11.78
C LEU A 28 -13.60 5.18 -11.87
N GLY A 29 -12.90 5.33 -13.00
CA GLY A 29 -11.96 6.44 -13.21
C GLY A 29 -10.56 6.20 -12.65
N MET A 30 -10.05 4.97 -12.78
CA MET A 30 -8.62 4.67 -12.57
C MET A 30 -7.73 5.53 -13.47
N ASP A 31 -6.69 6.14 -12.90
CA ASP A 31 -5.62 6.75 -13.68
C ASP A 31 -4.47 5.75 -13.87
N SER A 32 -3.80 5.82 -15.02
CA SER A 32 -2.60 5.03 -15.30
C SER A 32 -1.48 5.88 -15.92
N TRP A 33 -0.25 5.42 -15.77
CA TRP A 33 0.93 6.02 -16.39
C TRP A 33 2.01 4.98 -16.67
N HIS A 34 2.88 5.25 -17.64
CA HIS A 34 4.02 4.39 -17.94
C HIS A 34 5.22 4.74 -17.05
N CYS A 35 5.92 3.70 -16.55
CA CYS A 35 7.11 3.86 -15.71
C CYS A 35 8.41 3.46 -16.41
N GLY A 36 8.35 2.83 -17.58
CA GLY A 36 9.52 2.26 -18.28
C GLY A 36 9.66 0.75 -18.04
N ASP A 37 10.46 0.06 -18.85
CA ASP A 37 10.73 -1.39 -18.73
C ASP A 37 9.48 -2.30 -18.66
N GLY A 38 8.38 -1.86 -19.31
CA GLY A 38 7.09 -2.56 -19.28
C GLY A 38 6.28 -2.39 -18.00
N TRP A 39 6.74 -1.53 -17.07
CA TRP A 39 6.01 -1.15 -15.87
C TRP A 39 5.00 -0.05 -16.16
N GLN A 40 3.84 -0.20 -15.53
CA GLN A 40 2.77 0.77 -15.51
C GLN A 40 2.39 1.03 -14.05
N GLY A 41 2.22 2.30 -13.72
CA GLY A 41 1.62 2.70 -12.47
C GLY A 41 0.12 2.90 -12.67
N VAL A 42 -0.67 2.52 -11.67
CA VAL A 42 -2.10 2.77 -11.62
C VAL A 42 -2.48 3.36 -10.27
N GLN A 43 -3.51 4.18 -10.26
CA GLN A 43 -4.16 4.62 -9.02
C GLN A 43 -5.68 4.62 -9.19
N PHE A 44 -6.38 4.22 -8.15
CA PHE A 44 -7.84 4.25 -8.11
C PHE A 44 -8.31 4.54 -6.69
N ARG A 45 -9.42 5.26 -6.59
CA ARG A 45 -10.04 5.58 -5.28
C ARG A 45 -10.60 4.32 -4.65
N HIS A 46 -10.71 4.33 -3.32
CA HIS A 46 -11.31 3.23 -2.59
C HIS A 46 -12.79 3.03 -2.94
N ASP A 47 -13.19 1.77 -3.00
CA ASP A 47 -14.58 1.31 -3.13
C ASP A 47 -14.78 0.14 -2.17
N ASP A 48 -15.77 0.25 -1.28
CA ASP A 48 -16.02 -0.75 -0.22
C ASP A 48 -16.41 -2.13 -0.76
N SER A 49 -16.84 -2.23 -2.02
CA SER A 49 -17.25 -3.50 -2.64
C SER A 49 -16.09 -4.30 -3.23
N LEU A 50 -14.89 -3.72 -3.30
CA LEU A 50 -13.75 -4.30 -4.01
C LEU A 50 -12.53 -4.48 -3.08
N ASP A 51 -12.01 -5.71 -3.01
CA ASP A 51 -10.78 -6.00 -2.29
C ASP A 51 -9.55 -5.72 -3.17
N TRP A 52 -8.86 -4.61 -2.87
CA TRP A 52 -7.65 -4.22 -3.59
C TRP A 52 -6.55 -5.29 -3.54
N ARG A 53 -6.43 -6.08 -2.46
CA ARG A 53 -5.39 -7.12 -2.35
C ARG A 53 -5.66 -8.24 -3.35
N GLN A 54 -6.92 -8.66 -3.41
CA GLN A 54 -7.36 -9.69 -4.34
C GLN A 54 -7.13 -9.24 -5.78
N VAL A 55 -7.43 -7.98 -6.10
CA VAL A 55 -7.18 -7.38 -7.42
C VAL A 55 -5.69 -7.46 -7.80
N LEU A 56 -4.77 -7.12 -6.89
CA LEU A 56 -3.33 -7.23 -7.19
C LEU A 56 -2.90 -8.69 -7.41
N ILE A 57 -3.42 -9.63 -6.62
CA ILE A 57 -3.15 -11.06 -6.82
C ILE A 57 -3.66 -11.54 -8.19
N GLU A 58 -4.84 -11.09 -8.60
CA GLU A 58 -5.41 -11.41 -9.91
C GLU A 58 -4.61 -10.79 -11.06
N VAL A 59 -4.14 -9.54 -10.91
CA VAL A 59 -3.23 -8.91 -11.88
C VAL A 59 -1.93 -9.73 -12.00
N MET A 60 -1.35 -10.17 -10.89
CA MET A 60 -0.15 -11.02 -10.88
C MET A 60 -0.39 -12.33 -11.63
N HIS A 61 -1.55 -12.98 -11.40
CA HIS A 61 -1.91 -14.21 -12.11
C HIS A 61 -2.17 -13.98 -13.59
N GLU A 62 -2.88 -12.91 -13.96
CA GLU A 62 -3.21 -12.59 -15.34
C GLU A 62 -1.96 -12.24 -16.17
N THR A 63 -1.00 -11.53 -15.55
CA THR A 63 0.24 -11.10 -16.23
C THR A 63 1.36 -12.13 -16.11
N ALA A 64 1.27 -13.05 -15.15
CA ALA A 64 2.37 -13.91 -14.71
C ALA A 64 3.64 -13.11 -14.38
N ARG A 65 3.48 -11.89 -13.83
CA ARG A 65 4.56 -10.98 -13.48
C ARG A 65 4.38 -10.39 -12.07
N PRO A 66 5.47 -9.97 -11.43
CA PRO A 66 5.39 -9.29 -10.14
C PRO A 66 4.57 -8.00 -10.20
N VAL A 67 3.87 -7.73 -9.09
CA VAL A 67 3.10 -6.51 -8.83
C VAL A 67 3.37 -6.04 -7.40
N VAL A 68 3.34 -4.74 -7.18
CA VAL A 68 3.40 -4.15 -5.84
C VAL A 68 2.40 -3.01 -5.75
N GLY A 69 1.67 -2.93 -4.63
CA GLY A 69 0.72 -1.84 -4.42
C GLY A 69 0.53 -1.52 -2.95
N ALA A 70 0.03 -0.32 -2.71
CA ALA A 70 -0.28 0.21 -1.41
C ALA A 70 -1.72 0.74 -1.38
N PHE A 71 -2.47 0.35 -0.36
CA PHE A 71 -3.73 0.96 -0.01
C PHE A 71 -3.50 2.06 1.01
N VAL A 72 -3.75 3.29 0.59
CA VAL A 72 -3.47 4.54 1.30
C VAL A 72 -4.75 5.02 2.01
N LEU A 73 -4.59 5.41 3.27
CA LEU A 73 -5.63 5.91 4.17
C LEU A 73 -5.37 7.40 4.46
N ASP A 74 -6.12 8.27 3.78
CA ASP A 74 -6.03 9.74 3.84
C ASP A 74 -4.61 10.32 3.78
N SER A 75 -3.71 9.65 3.04
CA SER A 75 -2.27 9.95 2.99
C SER A 75 -1.48 9.84 4.31
N ASP A 76 -2.09 9.37 5.39
CA ASP A 76 -1.47 9.25 6.71
C ASP A 76 -0.78 7.90 6.92
N GLY A 77 -1.29 6.84 6.29
CA GLY A 77 -0.76 5.48 6.42
C GLY A 77 -1.14 4.58 5.26
N ALA A 78 -0.41 3.47 5.09
CA ALA A 78 -0.69 2.55 4.00
C ALA A 78 -0.41 1.08 4.33
N CYS A 79 -1.28 0.20 3.82
CA CYS A 79 -1.02 -1.24 3.77
C CYS A 79 -0.40 -1.60 2.42
N VAL A 80 0.74 -2.29 2.43
CA VAL A 80 1.48 -2.67 1.20
C VAL A 80 1.39 -4.17 0.96
N LEU A 81 1.23 -4.56 -0.30
CA LEU A 81 1.32 -5.92 -0.79
C LEU A 81 2.27 -5.96 -1.99
N GLY A 82 3.30 -6.81 -1.92
CA GLY A 82 4.02 -7.27 -3.11
C GLY A 82 3.69 -8.72 -3.38
N ALA A 83 3.27 -9.02 -4.61
CA ALA A 83 2.94 -10.37 -5.05
C ALA A 83 3.78 -10.74 -6.28
N ALA A 84 4.29 -11.96 -6.30
CA ALA A 84 5.02 -12.50 -7.44
C ALA A 84 4.74 -14.00 -7.62
N PRO A 85 4.78 -14.52 -8.86
CA PRO A 85 4.46 -15.92 -9.15
C PRO A 85 5.31 -16.95 -8.39
N THR A 86 6.60 -16.67 -8.17
CA THR A 86 7.55 -17.66 -7.65
C THR A 86 7.94 -17.37 -6.20
N SER A 87 8.26 -16.12 -5.86
CA SER A 87 8.64 -15.73 -4.50
C SER A 87 7.44 -15.60 -3.55
N GLY A 88 6.22 -15.67 -4.08
CA GLY A 88 4.99 -15.51 -3.31
C GLY A 88 4.76 -14.06 -2.88
N ASN A 89 4.05 -13.90 -1.76
CA ASN A 89 3.56 -12.61 -1.29
C ASN A 89 4.32 -12.13 -0.04
N TRP A 90 4.51 -10.82 0.05
CA TRP A 90 4.95 -10.12 1.26
C TRP A 90 4.03 -8.93 1.53
N GLN A 91 3.91 -8.58 2.81
CA GLN A 91 3.06 -7.49 3.28
C GLN A 91 3.83 -6.59 4.23
N ALA A 92 3.48 -5.31 4.24
CA ALA A 92 4.01 -4.33 5.17
C ALA A 92 2.95 -3.29 5.53
N VAL A 93 3.20 -2.55 6.60
CA VAL A 93 2.45 -1.33 6.94
C VAL A 93 3.44 -0.17 6.96
N LEU A 94 3.10 0.89 6.25
CA LEU A 94 3.81 2.18 6.29
C LEU A 94 3.03 3.11 7.21
N GLU A 95 3.73 3.78 8.12
CA GLU A 95 3.12 4.72 9.09
C GLU A 95 1.97 4.07 9.88
N ILE A 96 2.31 3.07 10.71
CA ILE A 96 1.31 2.28 11.44
C ILE A 96 0.37 3.13 12.29
N GLU A 97 0.83 4.24 12.86
CA GLU A 97 -0.04 5.15 13.62
C GLU A 97 -1.11 5.81 12.74
N GLY A 98 -0.75 6.19 11.52
CA GLY A 98 -1.66 6.73 10.52
C GLY A 98 -2.69 5.69 10.09
N VAL A 99 -2.26 4.45 9.83
CA VAL A 99 -3.19 3.34 9.55
C VAL A 99 -4.17 3.13 10.72
N LEU A 100 -3.66 3.07 11.96
CA LEU A 100 -4.49 2.85 13.13
C LEU A 100 -5.50 3.97 13.37
N ALA A 101 -5.16 5.22 13.07
CA ALA A 101 -6.08 6.37 13.20
C ALA A 101 -7.31 6.25 12.28
N HIS A 102 -7.20 5.52 11.18
CA HIS A 102 -8.30 5.30 10.22
C HIS A 102 -9.01 3.95 10.37
N LEU A 103 -8.37 2.96 11.01
CA LEU A 103 -8.98 1.65 11.27
C LEU A 103 -9.73 1.59 12.62
N VAL A 104 -9.24 2.32 13.62
CA VAL A 104 -9.84 2.36 14.96
C VAL A 104 -10.03 3.83 15.33
N VAL A 105 -11.27 4.31 15.17
CA VAL A 105 -11.63 5.70 15.41
C VAL A 105 -12.23 5.82 16.82
N PRO A 106 -11.74 6.74 17.65
CA PRO A 106 -12.29 6.94 18.99
C PRO A 106 -13.76 7.39 18.93
N GLU A 107 -14.55 6.94 19.89
CA GLU A 107 -15.94 7.38 20.02
C GLU A 107 -16.00 8.89 20.31
N ILE A 108 -17.07 9.52 19.82
CA ILE A 108 -17.35 10.93 19.96
C ILE A 108 -18.57 11.09 20.87
N GLU A 109 -18.38 11.71 22.03
CA GLU A 109 -19.44 12.00 23.01
C GLU A 109 -19.92 13.44 22.88
N TRP A 110 -21.23 13.62 22.68
CA TRP A 110 -21.87 14.94 22.71
C TRP A 110 -22.30 15.28 24.13
N VAL A 111 -21.65 16.28 24.72
CA VAL A 111 -21.97 16.76 26.08
C VAL A 111 -22.96 17.92 25.98
N ASP A 112 -24.08 17.82 26.71
CA ASP A 112 -25.11 18.87 26.74
C ASP A 112 -24.51 20.22 27.16
N GLY A 113 -24.66 21.22 26.29
CA GLY A 113 -24.15 22.57 26.51
C GLY A 113 -22.73 22.83 26.00
N GLU A 114 -22.06 21.83 25.42
CA GLU A 114 -20.80 22.02 24.69
C GLU A 114 -21.04 22.16 23.18
N GLU A 115 -20.28 23.04 22.53
CA GLU A 115 -20.39 23.29 21.09
C GLU A 115 -19.57 22.30 20.25
N ILE A 116 -18.58 21.65 20.88
CA ILE A 116 -17.66 20.70 20.24
C ILE A 116 -17.77 19.39 21.02
N PRO A 117 -17.99 18.25 20.35
CA PRO A 117 -18.07 16.99 21.07
C PRO A 117 -16.70 16.58 21.59
N ARG A 118 -16.71 15.79 22.65
CA ARG A 118 -15.50 15.24 23.24
C ARG A 118 -15.11 13.96 22.50
N THR A 119 -13.86 13.88 22.05
CA THR A 119 -13.28 12.63 21.55
C THR A 119 -12.76 11.80 22.73
N LEU A 120 -13.16 10.53 22.79
CA LEU A 120 -12.81 9.62 23.89
C LEU A 120 -11.49 8.87 23.62
N GLU A 121 -10.40 9.60 23.38
CA GLU A 121 -9.09 9.01 23.04
C GLU A 121 -8.42 8.27 24.22
N ASP A 122 -8.76 8.64 25.45
CA ASP A 122 -8.27 8.00 26.68
C ASP A 122 -9.16 6.82 27.14
N ASP A 123 -10.20 6.49 26.38
CA ASP A 123 -11.11 5.40 26.76
C ASP A 123 -10.37 4.04 26.77
N PRO A 124 -10.44 3.27 27.86
CA PRO A 124 -9.72 1.99 27.96
C PRO A 124 -10.12 0.94 26.93
N GLU A 125 -11.37 0.95 26.45
CA GLU A 125 -11.85 0.03 25.40
C GLU A 125 -11.27 0.43 24.05
N TYR A 126 -11.30 1.73 23.71
CA TYR A 126 -10.63 2.27 22.53
C TYR A 126 -9.13 1.93 22.51
N LEU A 127 -8.41 2.19 23.61
CA LEU A 127 -6.98 1.90 23.71
C LEU A 127 -6.67 0.41 23.56
N ARG A 128 -7.56 -0.46 24.07
CA ARG A 128 -7.44 -1.90 23.94
C ARG A 128 -7.64 -2.36 22.51
N GLU A 129 -8.71 -1.91 21.85
CA GLU A 129 -8.98 -2.24 20.45
C GLU A 129 -7.84 -1.76 19.53
N ARG A 130 -7.35 -0.53 19.74
CA ARG A 130 -6.22 0.03 19.00
C ARG A 130 -4.97 -0.85 19.12
N GLU A 131 -4.67 -1.35 20.32
CA GLU A 131 -3.53 -2.24 20.56
C GLU A 131 -3.74 -3.65 19.97
N ASP A 132 -4.95 -4.19 20.03
CA ASP A 132 -5.30 -5.47 19.42
C ASP A 132 -5.14 -5.42 17.88
N VAL A 133 -5.58 -4.32 17.25
CA VAL A 133 -5.38 -4.09 15.80
C VAL A 133 -3.91 -3.88 15.48
N ARG A 134 -3.15 -3.09 16.27
CA ARG A 134 -1.69 -2.93 16.10
C ARG A 134 -0.97 -4.27 16.15
N SER A 135 -1.28 -5.08 17.16
CA SER A 135 -0.70 -6.41 17.35
C SER A 135 -1.01 -7.32 16.16
N THR A 136 -2.24 -7.28 15.65
CA THR A 136 -2.66 -8.04 14.47
C THR A 136 -1.88 -7.62 13.21
N LEU A 137 -1.79 -6.31 12.93
CA LEU A 137 -1.04 -5.79 11.79
C LEU A 137 0.45 -6.16 11.85
N THR A 138 1.05 -6.03 13.03
CA THR A 138 2.46 -6.39 13.29
C THR A 138 2.68 -7.88 13.07
N ALA A 139 1.78 -8.74 13.55
CA ALA A 139 1.87 -10.19 13.36
C ALA A 139 1.72 -10.62 11.91
N ILE A 140 0.85 -9.95 11.13
CA ILE A 140 0.65 -10.25 9.70
C ILE A 140 1.90 -9.90 8.89
N CYS A 141 2.53 -8.76 9.16
CA CYS A 141 3.72 -8.32 8.42
C CYS A 141 4.96 -9.10 8.86
N GLY A 142 5.11 -9.32 10.17
CA GLY A 142 6.32 -9.86 10.78
C GLY A 142 7.43 -8.81 10.92
N PRO A 143 8.62 -9.23 11.37
CA PRO A 143 9.78 -8.34 11.53
C PRO A 143 10.20 -7.67 10.22
N VAL A 144 10.67 -6.43 10.29
CA VAL A 144 11.06 -5.65 9.11
C VAL A 144 12.14 -6.34 8.28
N GLU A 145 13.07 -7.05 8.92
CA GLU A 145 14.15 -7.77 8.25
C GLU A 145 13.61 -8.94 7.41
N ASP A 146 12.57 -9.62 7.91
CA ASP A 146 11.91 -10.71 7.19
C ASP A 146 11.12 -10.19 6.00
N VAL A 147 10.42 -9.05 6.17
CA VAL A 147 9.71 -8.38 5.08
C VAL A 147 10.70 -7.93 4.01
N ALA A 148 11.79 -7.25 4.40
CA ALA A 148 12.82 -6.77 3.48
C ALA A 148 13.50 -7.90 2.71
N ARG A 149 13.74 -9.05 3.35
CA ARG A 149 14.26 -10.25 2.70
C ARG A 149 13.30 -10.79 1.64
N ARG A 150 11.99 -10.90 1.93
CA ARG A 150 10.98 -11.35 0.95
C ARG A 150 10.82 -10.34 -0.19
N ALA A 151 10.83 -9.05 0.13
CA ALA A 151 10.79 -7.97 -0.86
C ALA A 151 12.03 -7.98 -1.79
N THR A 152 13.20 -8.37 -1.29
CA THR A 152 14.40 -8.57 -2.12
C THR A 152 14.25 -9.76 -3.09
N GLN A 153 13.63 -10.86 -2.63
CA GLN A 153 13.31 -12.00 -3.50
C GLN A 153 12.31 -11.61 -4.59
N TRP A 154 11.27 -10.86 -4.22
CA TRP A 154 10.31 -10.27 -5.14
C TRP A 154 11.00 -9.35 -6.18
N SER A 155 11.91 -8.48 -5.72
CA SER A 155 12.67 -7.57 -6.60
C SER A 155 13.55 -8.34 -7.60
N THR A 156 14.16 -9.44 -7.16
CA THR A 156 14.93 -10.34 -8.03
C THR A 156 14.06 -10.96 -9.13
N GLU A 157 12.85 -11.41 -8.78
CA GLU A 157 11.89 -11.95 -9.75
C GLU A 157 11.37 -10.87 -10.71
N ALA A 158 11.27 -9.63 -10.24
CA ALA A 158 10.96 -8.45 -11.05
C ALA A 158 12.10 -8.02 -12.00
N GLY A 159 13.26 -8.68 -11.94
CA GLY A 159 14.42 -8.39 -12.79
C GLY A 159 15.36 -7.33 -12.22
N TYR A 160 15.17 -6.93 -10.97
CA TYR A 160 15.98 -5.94 -10.27
C TYR A 160 16.86 -6.58 -9.19
N ARG A 161 17.72 -5.78 -8.56
CA ARG A 161 18.57 -6.19 -7.45
C ARG A 161 18.49 -5.15 -6.34
N ALA A 162 17.41 -5.21 -5.58
CA ALA A 162 17.25 -4.39 -4.40
C ALA A 162 18.20 -4.81 -3.26
N GLU A 163 18.55 -3.84 -2.41
CA GLU A 163 19.28 -4.08 -1.17
C GLU A 163 18.30 -4.14 -0.01
N ALA A 164 18.37 -5.21 0.79
CA ALA A 164 17.47 -5.41 1.92
C ALA A 164 17.54 -4.26 2.94
N GLU A 165 18.72 -3.65 3.12
CA GLU A 165 18.91 -2.51 4.03
C GLU A 165 18.13 -1.27 3.55
N LEU A 166 18.15 -0.97 2.25
CA LEU A 166 17.40 0.16 1.69
C LEU A 166 15.89 -0.07 1.76
N ILE A 167 15.44 -1.32 1.58
CA ILE A 167 14.04 -1.70 1.76
C ILE A 167 13.63 -1.50 3.23
N ALA A 168 14.41 -2.01 4.19
CA ALA A 168 14.12 -1.85 5.61
C ALA A 168 14.05 -0.37 6.01
N GLN A 169 15.02 0.44 5.57
CA GLN A 169 15.01 1.89 5.81
C GLN A 169 13.76 2.58 5.23
N ALA A 170 13.28 2.15 4.06
CA ALA A 170 12.06 2.69 3.47
C ALA A 170 10.80 2.26 4.24
N LEU A 171 10.77 1.04 4.78
CA LEU A 171 9.66 0.51 5.58
C LEU A 171 9.54 1.18 6.96
N GLU A 172 10.66 1.57 7.55
CA GLU A 172 10.72 2.25 8.87
C GLU A 172 10.62 3.77 8.77
N MET A 173 10.53 4.30 7.55
CA MET A 173 10.47 5.74 7.36
C MET A 173 9.17 6.31 7.92
N THR A 174 9.32 7.39 8.68
CA THR A 174 8.20 8.15 9.25
C THR A 174 8.29 9.63 8.86
N GLY A 175 7.14 10.31 8.89
CA GLY A 175 6.94 11.70 8.52
C GLY A 175 6.62 11.92 7.04
N GLY A 176 5.64 12.79 6.79
CA GLY A 176 5.23 13.24 5.46
C GLY A 176 3.99 12.50 4.95
N PHE A 177 3.68 12.67 3.66
CA PHE A 177 2.62 11.91 3.01
C PHE A 177 3.09 10.48 2.76
N VAL A 178 2.29 9.49 3.12
CA VAL A 178 2.68 8.07 3.02
C VAL A 178 2.92 7.64 1.57
N GLU A 179 2.36 8.33 0.59
CA GLU A 179 2.63 8.12 -0.82
C GLU A 179 4.10 8.39 -1.16
N ASP A 180 4.71 9.40 -0.54
CA ASP A 180 6.14 9.68 -0.73
C ASP A 180 7.00 8.57 -0.11
N VAL A 181 6.57 8.04 1.04
CA VAL A 181 7.19 6.86 1.67
C VAL A 181 7.06 5.63 0.78
N PHE A 182 5.86 5.38 0.23
CA PHE A 182 5.62 4.29 -0.70
C PHE A 182 6.46 4.43 -1.98
N MET A 183 6.59 5.64 -2.54
CA MET A 183 7.45 5.86 -3.70
C MET A 183 8.93 5.62 -3.40
N LYS A 184 9.40 5.95 -2.19
CA LYS A 184 10.76 5.60 -1.75
C LYS A 184 10.94 4.09 -1.61
N LEU A 185 9.94 3.36 -1.12
CA LEU A 185 9.93 1.90 -1.10
C LEU A 185 10.00 1.33 -2.52
N VAL A 186 9.18 1.82 -3.45
CA VAL A 186 9.19 1.41 -4.86
C VAL A 186 10.56 1.62 -5.50
N ARG A 187 11.24 2.74 -5.20
CA ARG A 187 12.63 2.98 -5.62
C ARG A 187 13.62 2.02 -4.96
N ALA A 188 13.48 1.74 -3.68
CA ALA A 188 14.31 0.76 -2.98
C ALA A 188 14.16 -0.66 -3.57
N LEU A 189 12.98 -0.99 -4.10
CA LEU A 189 12.73 -2.23 -4.85
C LEU A 189 13.38 -2.25 -6.25
N GLY A 190 13.89 -1.12 -6.73
CA GLY A 190 14.58 -0.97 -8.01
C GLY A 190 13.70 -0.60 -9.19
N LEU A 191 12.41 -0.28 -8.96
CA LEU A 191 11.49 0.04 -10.05
C LEU A 191 11.79 1.42 -10.65
N PRO A 192 11.57 1.59 -11.97
CA PRO A 192 11.86 2.84 -12.65
C PRO A 192 10.85 3.93 -12.25
N ASP A 193 11.33 5.16 -12.13
CA ASP A 193 10.47 6.32 -11.87
C ASP A 193 9.58 6.59 -13.09
N ALA A 194 8.34 7.03 -12.86
CA ALA A 194 7.42 7.51 -13.90
C ALA A 194 8.06 8.55 -14.85
N ALA A 195 9.04 9.32 -14.37
CA ALA A 195 9.76 10.34 -15.15
C ALA A 195 10.86 9.78 -16.08
N SER A 196 11.22 8.50 -15.96
CA SER A 196 12.38 7.92 -16.65
C SER A 196 12.09 7.43 -18.09
N GLY A 197 10.82 7.42 -18.50
CA GLY A 197 10.37 7.00 -19.84
C GLY A 197 10.44 8.07 -20.95
N ALA A 198 10.93 9.27 -20.66
CA ALA A 198 11.15 10.33 -21.64
C ALA A 198 12.62 10.41 -22.05
N ARG A 199 13.11 9.44 -22.83
CA ARG A 199 14.36 9.56 -23.59
C ARG A 199 14.24 8.95 -24.97
#